data_AF-J9E820-F1
#
_entry.id   AF-J9E820-F1
#
_cell.length_a   1.000
_cell.length_b   1.000
_cell.length_c   1.000
_cell.angle_alpha   90.00
_cell.angle_beta   90.00
_cell.angle_gamma   90.00
#
_symmetry.space_group_name_H-M   'P 1'
#
loop_
_entity.id
_entity.type
_entity.pdbx_description
1 polymer ?
#
loop_
_entity_poly.entity_id
_entity_poly.type
_entity_poly.pdbx_seq_one_letter_code
_entity_poly.pdbx_strand_id
1 'polypeptide(L)'
;MKIKAFSVDKAGKRVIAKSLNYALSGFVDLLSSTEKISPKRLRELDSSFFRHKDLYVLVLKETISKIPDLHEEVQFWNMYHFLHFLPLPSKKLHTAFYETKANVISRHWKVGKAKRYYQEAWLLLVKHKLPKLLLKKLVPYLNEHVLDSFREPFLIGDFLLRVFKMGEVFAILSLAAIFLPE
;
A
#
# COMPACT_ATOMS: atom_id res chain seq x y z
N MET A 1 10.56 -24.07 -8.95
CA MET A 1 9.70 -24.42 -7.81
C MET A 1 8.29 -23.84 -8.04
N LYS A 2 7.26 -24.65 -8.31
CA LYS A 2 5.88 -24.16 -8.47
C LYS A 2 5.23 -24.03 -7.08
N ILE A 3 5.23 -22.85 -6.50
CA ILE A 3 4.53 -22.59 -5.23
C ILE A 3 3.03 -22.79 -5.47
N LYS A 4 2.40 -23.74 -4.77
CA LYS A 4 0.94 -23.81 -4.73
C LYS A 4 0.47 -22.56 -3.98
N ALA A 5 -0.17 -21.64 -4.69
CA ALA A 5 -0.59 -20.34 -4.16
C ALA A 5 -2.00 -20.35 -3.57
N PHE A 6 -2.88 -21.20 -4.11
CA PHE A 6 -4.26 -21.33 -3.68
C PHE A 6 -4.59 -22.82 -3.50
N SER A 7 -5.35 -23.12 -2.46
CA SER A 7 -5.84 -24.46 -2.16
C SER A 7 -7.33 -24.44 -1.82
N VAL A 8 -7.96 -25.61 -1.83
CA VAL A 8 -9.32 -25.79 -1.32
C VAL A 8 -9.19 -26.47 0.03
N ASP A 9 -9.82 -25.91 1.07
CA ASP A 9 -9.82 -26.50 2.40
C ASP A 9 -10.78 -27.70 2.48
N LYS A 10 -10.81 -28.37 3.65
CA LYS A 10 -11.67 -29.54 3.88
C LYS A 10 -13.16 -29.22 3.76
N ALA A 11 -13.56 -27.95 3.83
CA ALA A 11 -14.95 -27.48 3.70
C ALA A 11 -15.28 -27.01 2.27
N GLY A 12 -14.38 -27.21 1.30
CA GLY A 12 -14.60 -26.77 -0.09
C GLY A 12 -14.35 -25.27 -0.31
N LYS A 13 -13.91 -24.54 0.71
CA LYS A 13 -13.61 -23.11 0.61
C LYS A 13 -12.20 -22.91 0.08
N ARG A 14 -12.08 -21.98 -0.87
CA ARG A 14 -10.81 -21.62 -1.48
C ARG A 14 -10.03 -20.70 -0.54
N VAL A 15 -8.81 -21.09 -0.22
CA VAL A 15 -7.92 -20.40 0.72
C VAL A 15 -6.57 -20.10 0.08
N ILE A 16 -5.89 -19.08 0.59
CA ILE A 16 -4.50 -18.79 0.24
C ILE A 16 -3.66 -19.91 0.86
N ALA A 17 -2.78 -20.51 0.06
CA ALA A 17 -1.91 -21.56 0.55
C ALA A 17 -0.89 -21.00 1.55
N LYS A 18 -0.54 -21.80 2.56
CA LYS A 18 0.39 -21.41 3.63
C LYS A 18 1.72 -20.88 3.07
N SER A 19 2.26 -21.51 2.04
CA SER A 19 3.54 -21.10 1.42
C SER A 19 3.50 -19.70 0.82
N LEU A 20 2.40 -19.31 0.15
CA LEU A 20 2.26 -17.96 -0.38
C LEU A 20 2.06 -16.96 0.76
N ASN A 21 1.28 -17.33 1.78
CA ASN A 21 1.11 -16.48 2.95
C ASN A 21 2.44 -16.20 3.65
N TYR A 22 3.26 -17.24 3.90
CA TYR A 22 4.59 -17.07 4.50
C TYR A 22 5.51 -16.19 3.65
N ALA A 23 5.50 -16.33 2.32
CA ALA A 23 6.31 -15.49 1.45
C ALA A 23 5.87 -14.01 1.52
N LEU A 24 4.56 -13.75 1.53
CA LEU A 24 4.02 -12.38 1.63
C LEU A 24 4.27 -11.77 3.01
N SER A 25 3.98 -12.51 4.08
CA SER A 25 4.24 -12.03 5.44
C SER A 25 5.73 -11.79 5.66
N GLY A 26 6.62 -12.68 5.20
CA GLY A 26 8.06 -12.48 5.28
C GLY A 26 8.56 -11.24 4.50
N PHE A 27 7.94 -10.95 3.35
CA PHE A 27 8.23 -9.70 2.63
C PHE A 27 7.77 -8.46 3.41
N VAL A 28 6.57 -8.47 3.98
CA VAL A 28 6.07 -7.34 4.76
C VAL A 28 6.81 -7.20 6.10
N ASP A 29 7.27 -8.29 6.69
CA ASP A 29 8.13 -8.28 7.87
C ASP A 29 9.48 -7.63 7.55
N LEU A 30 10.04 -7.87 6.36
CA LEU A 30 11.23 -7.16 5.88
C LEU A 30 10.96 -5.66 5.74
N LEU A 31 9.82 -5.25 5.15
CA LEU A 31 9.43 -3.83 5.07
C LEU A 31 9.31 -3.18 6.46
N SER A 32 8.80 -3.94 7.42
CA SER A 32 8.57 -3.53 8.81
C SER A 32 9.81 -3.73 9.69
N SER A 33 10.93 -4.18 9.15
CA SER A 33 12.17 -4.34 9.89
C SER A 33 12.87 -3.00 10.11
N THR A 34 13.86 -2.99 10.99
CA THR A 34 14.75 -1.85 11.24
C THR A 34 15.88 -1.76 10.22
N GLU A 35 15.94 -2.67 9.24
CA GLU A 35 16.91 -2.62 8.15
C GLU A 35 16.44 -1.64 7.08
N LYS A 36 17.29 -0.69 6.70
CA LYS A 36 16.98 0.26 5.64
C LYS A 36 17.03 -0.42 4.28
N ILE A 37 15.89 -0.46 3.59
CA ILE A 37 15.81 -0.99 2.24
C ILE A 37 16.07 0.13 1.23
N SER A 38 16.97 -0.10 0.27
CA SER A 38 17.24 0.90 -0.76
C SER A 38 15.97 1.16 -1.60
N PRO A 39 15.60 2.42 -1.89
CA PRO A 39 14.45 2.73 -2.73
C PRO A 39 14.50 2.10 -4.13
N LYS A 40 15.71 1.92 -4.68
CA LYS A 40 15.92 1.26 -5.98
C LYS A 40 15.42 -0.20 -5.97
N ARG A 41 15.79 -0.97 -4.94
CA ARG A 41 15.35 -2.36 -4.79
C ARG A 41 13.83 -2.47 -4.65
N LEU A 42 13.22 -1.59 -3.85
CA LEU A 42 11.75 -1.54 -3.71
C LEU A 42 11.08 -1.24 -5.05
N ARG A 43 11.57 -0.24 -5.79
CA ARG A 43 11.06 0.11 -7.12
C ARG A 43 11.10 -1.07 -8.10
N GLU A 44 12.22 -1.79 -8.17
CA GLU A 44 12.38 -2.93 -9.07
C GLU A 44 11.40 -4.07 -8.76
N LEU A 45 11.18 -4.32 -7.47
CA LEU A 45 10.29 -5.37 -6.98
C LEU A 45 8.80 -4.98 -7.15
N ASP A 46 8.43 -3.75 -6.79
CA ASP A 46 7.03 -3.31 -6.75
C ASP A 46 6.44 -3.04 -8.15
N SER A 47 7.24 -2.47 -9.04
CA SER A 47 6.76 -2.04 -10.37
C SER A 47 6.44 -3.20 -11.31
N SER A 48 7.10 -4.35 -11.12
CA SER A 48 6.95 -5.52 -11.98
C SER A 48 6.09 -6.62 -11.34
N PHE A 49 6.35 -6.97 -10.08
CA PHE A 49 5.78 -8.16 -9.44
C PHE A 49 4.41 -7.89 -8.84
N PHE A 50 4.23 -6.79 -8.09
CA PHE A 50 2.93 -6.47 -7.49
C PHE A 50 1.93 -5.83 -8.45
N ARG A 51 2.26 -5.75 -9.74
CA ARG A 51 1.33 -5.29 -10.78
C ARG A 51 0.23 -6.30 -11.11
N HIS A 52 0.37 -7.55 -10.68
CA HIS A 52 -0.64 -8.59 -10.85
C HIS A 52 -1.76 -8.45 -9.82
N LYS A 53 -3.03 -8.45 -10.28
CA LYS A 53 -4.22 -8.16 -9.45
C LYS A 53 -4.31 -8.94 -8.14
N ASP A 54 -3.95 -10.22 -8.17
CA ASP A 54 -3.96 -11.08 -6.99
C ASP A 54 -2.85 -10.72 -6.02
N LEU A 55 -1.60 -10.63 -6.49
CA LEU A 55 -0.45 -10.23 -5.68
C LEU A 55 -0.62 -8.82 -5.10
N TYR A 56 -1.14 -7.88 -5.88
CA TYR A 56 -1.44 -6.51 -5.46
C TYR A 56 -2.36 -6.47 -4.22
N VAL A 57 -3.47 -7.21 -4.27
CA VAL A 57 -4.43 -7.26 -3.17
C VAL A 57 -3.84 -7.98 -1.97
N LEU A 58 -3.12 -9.07 -2.22
CA LEU A 58 -2.53 -9.87 -1.15
C LEU A 58 -1.47 -9.09 -0.38
N VAL A 59 -0.54 -8.44 -1.07
CA VAL A 59 0.51 -7.66 -0.41
C VAL A 59 -0.06 -6.49 0.36
N LEU A 60 -1.07 -5.78 -0.19
CA LEU A 60 -1.72 -4.69 0.53
C LEU A 60 -2.42 -5.17 1.80
N LYS A 61 -3.08 -6.34 1.78
CA LYS A 61 -3.73 -6.89 2.97
C LYS A 61 -2.73 -7.20 4.09
N GLU A 62 -1.60 -7.81 3.75
CA GLU A 62 -0.52 -8.07 4.71
C GLU A 62 0.16 -6.77 5.17
N THR A 63 0.30 -5.80 4.27
CA THR A 63 0.86 -4.48 4.60
C THR A 63 -0.03 -3.75 5.61
N ILE A 64 -1.35 -3.72 5.36
CA ILE A 64 -2.35 -3.10 6.23
C ILE A 64 -2.31 -3.69 7.65
N SER A 65 -2.11 -5.00 7.80
CA SER A 65 -2.05 -5.62 9.12
C SER A 65 -0.79 -5.28 9.90
N LYS A 66 0.28 -4.83 9.23
CA LYS A 66 1.59 -4.55 9.85
C LYS A 66 1.87 -3.07 10.10
N ILE A 67 1.25 -2.17 9.34
CA ILE A 67 1.44 -0.71 9.52
C ILE A 67 1.19 -0.24 10.97
N PRO A 68 0.14 -0.68 11.69
CA PRO A 68 -0.09 -0.22 13.06
C PRO A 68 1.05 -0.52 14.05
N ASP A 69 1.85 -1.54 13.77
CA ASP A 69 2.96 -1.99 14.63
C ASP A 69 4.29 -1.27 14.31
N LEU A 70 4.27 -0.25 13.45
CA LEU A 70 5.47 0.53 13.11
C LEU A 70 5.77 1.59 14.18
N HIS A 71 7.03 1.65 14.58
CA HIS A 71 7.52 2.53 15.66
C HIS A 71 8.76 3.34 15.27
N GLU A 72 9.60 2.82 14.37
CA GLU A 72 10.89 3.39 14.03
C GLU A 72 10.85 4.20 12.72
N GLU A 73 11.66 5.25 12.64
CA GLU A 73 11.73 6.10 11.44
C GLU A 73 12.09 5.29 10.17
N VAL A 74 13.01 4.34 10.29
CA VAL A 74 13.42 3.47 9.16
C VAL A 74 12.22 2.71 8.59
N GLN A 75 11.33 2.21 9.46
CA GLN A 75 10.14 1.48 9.05
C GLN A 75 9.16 2.37 8.28
N PHE A 76 8.94 3.61 8.75
CA PHE A 76 8.09 4.56 8.03
C PHE A 76 8.64 4.89 6.63
N TRP A 77 9.97 5.02 6.50
CA TRP A 77 10.62 5.23 5.21
C TRP A 77 10.46 4.02 4.28
N ASN A 78 10.70 2.81 4.78
CA ASN A 78 10.53 1.58 4.00
C ASN A 78 9.09 1.45 3.50
N MET A 79 8.12 1.68 4.40
CA MET A 79 6.69 1.58 4.09
C MET A 79 6.24 2.66 3.09
N TYR A 80 6.70 3.90 3.28
CA TYR A 80 6.46 4.98 2.33
C TYR A 80 7.01 4.63 0.94
N HIS A 81 8.26 4.18 0.85
CA HIS A 81 8.87 3.84 -0.42
C HIS A 81 8.14 2.69 -1.13
N PHE A 82 7.77 1.66 -0.38
CA PHE A 82 6.96 0.56 -0.91
C PHE A 82 5.63 1.07 -1.49
N LEU A 83 4.84 1.80 -0.71
CA LEU A 83 3.55 2.33 -1.18
C LEU A 83 3.71 3.33 -2.33
N HIS A 84 4.79 4.12 -2.35
CA HIS A 84 5.11 5.08 -3.39
C HIS A 84 5.47 4.41 -4.73
N PHE A 85 6.14 3.25 -4.71
CA PHE A 85 6.48 2.51 -5.93
C PHE A 85 5.41 1.50 -6.35
N LEU A 86 4.45 1.20 -5.47
CA LEU A 86 3.33 0.34 -5.78
C LEU A 86 2.48 0.96 -6.90
N PRO A 87 2.08 0.20 -7.94
CA PRO A 87 1.31 0.74 -9.06
C PRO A 87 -0.06 1.25 -8.60
N LEU A 88 -0.50 2.39 -9.12
CA LEU A 88 -1.82 2.94 -8.77
C LEU A 88 -2.96 1.95 -9.09
N PRO A 89 -3.96 1.80 -8.20
CA PRO A 89 -5.08 0.89 -8.37
C PRO A 89 -5.93 1.29 -9.59
N SER A 90 -5.76 0.56 -10.69
CA SER A 90 -6.40 0.89 -11.96
C SER A 90 -6.83 -0.36 -12.73
N LYS A 91 -7.59 -0.17 -13.82
CA LYS A 91 -7.90 -1.26 -14.76
C LYS A 91 -6.67 -1.79 -15.50
N LYS A 92 -5.55 -1.04 -15.50
CA LYS A 92 -4.29 -1.37 -16.21
C LYS A 92 -3.40 -2.37 -15.46
N LEU A 93 -3.76 -2.76 -14.24
CA LEU A 93 -3.06 -3.83 -13.52
C LEU A 93 -3.11 -5.15 -14.32
N HIS A 94 -2.02 -5.91 -14.28
CA HIS A 94 -1.87 -7.16 -15.01
C HIS A 94 -2.92 -8.18 -14.55
N THR A 95 -3.19 -9.18 -15.40
CA THR A 95 -3.97 -10.36 -15.01
C THR A 95 -3.34 -11.04 -13.78
N ALA A 96 -4.12 -11.89 -13.12
CA ALA A 96 -3.64 -12.61 -11.95
C ALA A 96 -2.38 -13.40 -12.28
N PHE A 97 -1.38 -13.34 -11.39
CA PHE A 97 -0.15 -14.10 -11.52
C PHE A 97 -0.43 -15.60 -11.42
N TYR A 98 -1.36 -15.99 -10.54
CA TYR A 98 -1.77 -17.38 -10.36
C TYR A 98 -3.09 -17.66 -11.07
N GLU A 99 -3.00 -18.16 -12.30
CA GLU A 99 -4.13 -18.56 -13.14
C GLU A 99 -4.72 -19.91 -12.72
N THR A 100 -5.34 -19.94 -11.53
CA THR A 100 -5.96 -21.16 -11.00
C THR A 100 -7.42 -20.93 -10.67
N LYS A 101 -8.26 -21.97 -10.85
CA LYS A 101 -9.69 -21.92 -10.46
C LYS A 101 -9.87 -21.63 -8.96
N ALA A 102 -8.86 -21.93 -8.14
CA ALA A 102 -8.86 -21.65 -6.70
C ALA A 102 -8.59 -20.17 -6.37
N ASN A 103 -8.12 -19.35 -7.32
CA ASN A 103 -7.84 -17.92 -7.11
C ASN A 103 -9.15 -17.11 -6.97
N VAL A 104 -9.58 -16.90 -5.73
CA VAL A 104 -10.79 -16.12 -5.40
C VAL A 104 -10.65 -14.63 -5.70
N ILE A 105 -9.43 -14.12 -5.77
CA ILE A 105 -9.15 -12.69 -5.93
C ILE A 105 -9.35 -12.28 -7.38
N SER A 106 -8.79 -13.04 -8.33
CA SER A 106 -8.98 -12.80 -9.76
C SER A 106 -10.46 -12.83 -10.15
N ARG A 107 -11.19 -13.84 -9.66
CA ARG A 107 -12.61 -14.06 -10.00
C ARG A 107 -13.52 -12.92 -9.57
N HIS A 108 -13.22 -12.28 -8.43
CA HIS A 108 -14.03 -11.20 -7.87
C HIS A 108 -13.30 -9.86 -7.89
N TRP A 109 -12.37 -9.69 -8.85
CA TRP A 109 -11.62 -8.47 -8.98
C TRP A 109 -12.54 -7.27 -9.20
N LYS A 110 -12.34 -6.23 -8.39
CA LYS A 110 -13.00 -4.93 -8.56
C LYS A 110 -11.98 -3.84 -8.27
N VAL A 111 -11.82 -2.89 -9.18
CA VAL A 111 -10.90 -1.74 -9.00
C VAL A 111 -11.24 -0.97 -7.72
N GLY A 112 -12.54 -0.78 -7.41
CA GLY A 112 -12.97 -0.14 -6.17
C GLY A 112 -12.57 -0.88 -4.88
N LYS A 113 -12.28 -2.19 -4.94
CA LYS A 113 -11.73 -2.96 -3.81
C LYS A 113 -10.23 -2.71 -3.67
N ALA A 114 -9.50 -2.64 -4.78
CA ALA A 114 -8.09 -2.29 -4.79
C ALA A 114 -7.84 -0.85 -4.33
N LYS A 115 -8.66 0.11 -4.79
CA LYS A 115 -8.67 1.50 -4.29
C LYS A 115 -8.87 1.56 -2.79
N ARG A 116 -9.80 0.76 -2.24
CA ARG A 116 -10.06 0.69 -0.80
C ARG A 116 -8.82 0.22 -0.02
N TYR A 117 -8.19 -0.89 -0.40
CA TYR A 117 -6.99 -1.37 0.30
C TYR A 117 -5.82 -0.41 0.16
N TYR A 118 -5.62 0.16 -1.03
CA TYR A 118 -4.57 1.14 -1.26
C TYR A 118 -4.75 2.37 -0.37
N GLN A 119 -5.97 2.90 -0.32
CA GLN A 119 -6.33 4.00 0.57
C GLN A 119 -6.13 3.62 2.05
N GLU A 120 -6.58 2.45 2.47
CA GLU A 120 -6.47 1.99 3.86
C GLU A 120 -5.00 1.93 4.30
N ALA A 121 -4.09 1.42 3.45
CA ALA A 121 -2.66 1.40 3.73
C ALA A 121 -2.10 2.81 3.95
N TRP A 122 -2.41 3.76 3.06
CA TRP A 122 -1.99 5.16 3.22
C TRP A 122 -2.58 5.81 4.47
N LEU A 123 -3.87 5.62 4.73
CA LEU A 123 -4.55 6.17 5.91
C LEU A 123 -3.97 5.63 7.21
N LEU A 124 -3.60 4.35 7.26
CA LEU A 124 -2.92 3.79 8.43
C LEU A 124 -1.53 4.40 8.60
N LEU A 125 -0.75 4.55 7.53
CA LEU A 125 0.60 5.12 7.63
C LEU A 125 0.57 6.56 8.18
N VAL A 126 -0.36 7.40 7.71
CA VAL A 126 -0.47 8.81 8.14
C VAL A 126 -1.14 9.01 9.51
N LYS A 127 -1.60 7.93 10.16
CA LYS A 127 -2.01 7.96 11.58
C LYS A 127 -0.81 8.04 12.51
N HIS A 128 0.36 7.54 12.10
CA HIS A 128 1.58 7.64 12.89
C HIS A 128 2.11 9.08 12.92
N LYS A 129 2.88 9.39 13.96
CA LYS A 129 3.67 10.63 14.02
C LYS A 129 4.89 10.49 13.11
N LEU A 130 4.73 10.85 11.84
CA LEU A 130 5.78 10.72 10.84
C LEU A 130 6.90 11.77 11.02
N PRO A 131 8.16 11.43 10.73
CA PRO A 131 9.27 12.38 10.72
C PRO A 131 9.01 13.56 9.78
N LYS A 132 9.46 14.77 10.18
CA LYS A 132 9.30 15.99 9.38
C LYS A 132 9.84 15.86 7.96
N LEU A 133 10.98 15.19 7.78
CA LEU A 133 11.59 14.96 6.48
C LEU A 133 10.72 14.06 5.59
N LEU A 134 10.08 13.05 6.17
CA LEU A 134 9.15 12.17 5.47
C LEU A 134 7.90 12.93 5.07
N LEU A 135 7.30 13.71 5.97
CA LEU A 135 6.12 14.53 5.68
C LEU A 135 6.34 15.48 4.49
N LYS A 136 7.52 16.11 4.40
CA LYS A 136 7.88 16.98 3.27
C LYS A 136 7.85 16.28 1.91
N LYS A 137 8.07 14.96 1.86
CA LYS A 137 7.98 14.16 0.63
C LYS A 137 6.62 13.51 0.43
N LEU A 138 6.01 13.07 1.52
CA LEU A 138 4.76 12.33 1.50
C LEU A 138 3.58 13.23 1.13
N VAL A 139 3.49 14.44 1.68
CA VAL A 139 2.34 15.33 1.45
C VAL A 139 2.22 15.75 -0.03
N PRO A 140 3.29 16.23 -0.71
CA PRO A 140 3.22 16.51 -2.14
C PRO A 140 2.85 15.27 -2.97
N TYR A 141 3.49 14.13 -2.68
CA TYR A 141 3.23 12.89 -3.40
C TYR A 141 1.78 12.41 -3.24
N LEU A 142 1.21 12.53 -2.03
CA LEU A 142 -0.19 12.20 -1.80
C LEU A 142 -1.08 13.03 -2.72
N ASN A 143 -0.87 14.34 -2.73
CA ASN A 143 -1.64 15.30 -3.51
C ASN A 143 -1.57 15.02 -5.02
N GLU A 144 -0.35 14.90 -5.54
CA GLU A 144 -0.10 14.82 -6.99
C GLU A 144 -0.47 13.46 -7.60
N HIS A 145 -0.49 12.38 -6.81
CA HIS A 145 -0.55 11.03 -7.37
C HIS A 145 -1.51 10.06 -6.67
N VAL A 146 -1.83 10.27 -5.39
CA VAL A 146 -2.51 9.26 -4.58
C VAL A 146 -3.99 9.57 -4.38
N LEU A 147 -4.36 10.84 -4.16
CA LEU A 147 -5.74 11.20 -3.79
C LEU A 147 -6.78 10.79 -4.85
N ASP A 148 -6.50 10.94 -6.15
CA ASP A 148 -7.39 10.48 -7.23
C ASP A 148 -7.58 8.95 -7.26
N SER A 149 -6.61 8.25 -6.69
CA SER A 149 -6.63 6.79 -6.57
C SER A 149 -7.35 6.30 -5.31
N PHE A 150 -7.72 7.19 -4.40
CA PHE A 150 -8.55 6.84 -3.24
C PHE A 150 -9.99 6.56 -3.67
N ARG A 151 -10.66 5.74 -2.86
CA ARG A 151 -12.10 5.46 -2.96
C ARG A 151 -12.90 6.58 -2.30
N GLU A 152 -12.41 7.08 -1.17
CA GLU A 152 -13.01 8.12 -0.34
C GLU A 152 -11.92 9.14 0.02
N PRO A 153 -11.52 10.03 -0.91
CA PRO A 153 -10.36 10.92 -0.74
C PRO A 153 -10.45 11.83 0.49
N PHE A 154 -11.65 12.27 0.86
CA PHE A 154 -11.92 13.15 2.00
C PHE A 154 -11.43 12.60 3.35
N LEU A 155 -11.26 11.28 3.50
CA LEU A 155 -10.76 10.66 4.74
C LEU A 155 -9.31 11.06 5.08
N ILE A 156 -8.56 11.62 4.13
CA ILE A 156 -7.23 12.17 4.40
C ILE A 156 -7.28 13.55 5.10
N GLY A 157 -8.45 14.20 5.13
CA GLY A 157 -8.61 15.60 5.54
C GLY A 157 -8.07 15.88 6.94
N ASP A 158 -8.37 15.03 7.92
CA ASP A 158 -7.87 15.18 9.29
C ASP A 158 -6.34 15.17 9.35
N PHE A 159 -5.69 14.34 8.52
CA PHE A 159 -4.24 14.33 8.42
C PHE A 159 -3.70 15.63 7.82
N LEU A 160 -4.28 16.10 6.71
CA LEU A 160 -3.86 17.35 6.08
C LEU A 160 -4.05 18.55 7.03
N LEU A 161 -5.14 18.60 7.79
CA LEU A 161 -5.37 19.62 8.81
C LEU A 161 -4.35 19.54 9.95
N ARG A 162 -3.94 18.33 10.38
CA ARG A 162 -2.85 18.17 11.35
C ARG A 162 -1.53 18.71 10.80
N VAL A 163 -1.20 18.43 9.53
CA VAL A 163 0.00 18.96 8.87
C VAL A 163 -0.08 20.48 8.72
N PHE A 164 -1.25 21.02 8.39
CA PHE A 164 -1.48 22.46 8.28
C PHE A 164 -1.16 23.20 9.58
N LYS A 165 -1.63 22.64 10.71
CA LYS A 165 -1.37 23.18 12.06
C LYS A 165 0.11 23.17 12.46
N MET A 166 0.99 22.47 11.72
CA MET A 166 2.43 22.53 11.97
C MET A 166 3.07 23.84 11.50
N GLY A 167 2.38 24.63 10.66
CA GLY A 167 2.87 25.93 10.18
C GLY A 167 3.98 25.85 9.12
N GLU A 168 4.58 27.00 8.82
CA GLU A 168 5.71 27.15 7.88
C GLU A 168 5.44 26.48 6.52
N VAL A 169 6.43 25.76 6.00
CA VAL A 169 6.33 24.99 4.75
C VAL A 169 5.22 23.93 4.80
N PHE A 170 4.90 23.37 5.97
CA PHE A 170 3.87 22.33 6.08
C PHE A 170 2.45 22.88 5.88
N ALA A 171 2.20 24.12 6.30
CA ALA A 171 0.96 24.83 5.99
C ALA A 171 0.79 24.99 4.47
N ILE A 172 1.85 25.40 3.77
CA ILE A 172 1.82 25.56 2.31
C ILE A 172 1.57 24.21 1.62
N LEU A 173 2.31 23.16 2.00
CA LEU A 173 2.19 21.83 1.41
C LEU A 173 0.80 21.21 1.62
N SER A 174 0.24 21.36 2.81
CA SER A 174 -1.10 20.82 3.11
C SER A 174 -2.22 21.65 2.47
N LEU A 175 -2.07 22.97 2.37
CA LEU A 175 -3.04 23.83 1.71
C LEU A 175 -3.19 23.46 0.22
N ALA A 176 -2.07 23.22 -0.47
CA ALA A 176 -2.07 22.74 -1.85
C ALA A 176 -2.83 21.41 -2.03
N ALA A 177 -2.85 20.57 -0.98
CA ALA A 177 -3.58 19.30 -0.98
C ALA A 177 -5.06 19.41 -0.58
N ILE A 178 -5.42 20.45 0.18
CA ILE A 178 -6.81 20.71 0.58
C ILE A 178 -7.57 21.41 -0.55
N PHE A 179 -6.92 22.34 -1.25
CA PHE A 179 -7.53 23.18 -2.28
C PHE A 179 -7.21 22.69 -3.71
N LEU A 180 -7.31 21.38 -3.95
CA LEU A 180 -7.15 20.78 -5.27
C LEU A 180 -7.88 21.64 -6.33
N PRO A 181 -7.20 22.19 -7.35
CA PRO A 181 -7.89 22.80 -8.47
C PRO A 181 -8.67 21.71 -9.20
N GLU A 182 -9.98 21.93 -9.36
CA GLU A 182 -10.87 21.10 -10.19
C GLU A 182 -10.39 21.02 -11.64
#